data_AF-X0WTY8-F1
#
_entry.id   AF-X0WTY8-F1
#
_cell.length_a   1.000
_cell.length_b   1.000
_cell.length_c   1.000
_cell.angle_alpha   90.00
_cell.angle_beta   90.00
_cell.angle_gamma   90.00
#
_symmetry.space_group_name_H-M   'P 1'
#
loop_
_entity.id
_entity.type
_entity.pdbx_description
1 polymer ?
#
loop_
_entity_poly.entity_id
_entity_poly.type
_entity_poly.pdbx_seq_one_letter_code
_entity_poly.pdbx_strand_id
1 'polypeptide(L)'
;VEGVLVEYYGTKTPIKQLATISTPEARLVVIHPWDASIINQVEKAILQSNLGLTPNNDGKLIRITIPHLTDERRQELGKIVKRIAEHGQVSLRTARRDANEALKQLDKNKEIAEDDRFKSQDEVQKLIDKYSAQVVEALEVKEKEIQEG
;
A
#
# COMPACT_ATOMS: atom_id res chain seq x y z
N VAL A 1 7.76 4.65 -7.89
CA VAL A 1 8.64 5.75 -8.32
C VAL A 1 7.86 7.01 -8.73
N GLU A 2 6.59 6.89 -9.17
CA GLU A 2 5.82 8.05 -9.65
C GLU A 2 5.46 9.11 -8.59
N GLY A 3 5.44 8.74 -7.29
CA GLY A 3 5.13 9.66 -6.18
C GLY A 3 6.35 10.41 -5.61
N VAL A 4 7.52 10.33 -6.24
CA VAL A 4 8.74 11.01 -5.76
C VAL A 4 8.68 12.48 -6.15
N LEU A 5 8.76 13.36 -5.15
CA LEU A 5 8.83 14.81 -5.32
C LEU A 5 10.29 15.23 -5.47
N VAL A 6 10.60 15.96 -6.53
CA VAL A 6 11.92 16.50 -6.83
C VAL A 6 11.89 18.00 -6.63
N GLU A 7 12.92 18.55 -5.99
CA GLU A 7 13.06 19.98 -5.82
C GLU A 7 13.58 20.61 -7.10
N TYR A 8 12.73 21.37 -7.80
CA TYR A 8 13.06 22.09 -9.04
C TYR A 8 12.90 23.58 -8.78
N TYR A 9 14.01 24.33 -8.89
CA TYR A 9 14.06 25.77 -8.61
C TYR A 9 13.35 26.20 -7.30
N GLY A 10 13.51 25.40 -6.23
CA GLY A 10 12.92 25.68 -4.90
C GLY A 10 11.46 25.26 -4.73
N THR A 11 10.87 24.61 -5.73
CA THR A 11 9.50 24.04 -5.65
C THR A 11 9.52 22.53 -5.76
N LYS A 12 8.76 21.85 -4.90
CA LYS A 12 8.62 20.38 -4.95
C LYS A 12 7.67 19.99 -6.07
N THR A 13 8.22 19.46 -7.15
CA THR A 13 7.49 19.07 -8.35
C THR A 13 7.53 17.55 -8.53
N PRO A 14 6.44 16.88 -8.90
CA PRO A 14 6.45 15.45 -9.19
C PRO A 14 7.42 15.09 -10.31
N ILE A 15 8.23 14.04 -10.11
CA ILE A 15 9.23 13.58 -11.09
C ILE A 15 8.62 13.28 -12.48
N LYS A 16 7.36 12.83 -12.53
CA LYS A 16 6.62 12.52 -13.76
C LYS A 16 6.39 13.74 -14.67
N GLN A 17 6.46 14.95 -14.10
CA GLN A 17 6.34 16.21 -14.85
C GLN A 17 7.69 16.76 -15.32
N LEU A 18 8.80 16.19 -14.85
CA LEU A 18 10.15 16.65 -15.13
C LEU A 18 10.97 15.64 -15.94
N ALA A 19 10.48 14.40 -16.06
CA ALA A 19 11.17 13.30 -16.71
C ALA A 19 10.20 12.31 -17.35
N THR A 20 10.63 11.71 -18.44
CA THR A 20 9.98 10.54 -19.04
C THR A 20 10.45 9.28 -18.30
N ILE A 21 9.50 8.51 -17.77
CA ILE A 21 9.78 7.25 -17.07
C ILE A 21 9.48 6.10 -18.04
N SER A 22 10.42 5.18 -18.19
CA SER A 22 10.28 3.98 -19.03
C SER A 22 10.78 2.75 -18.30
N THR A 23 10.22 1.59 -18.62
CA THR A 23 10.61 0.29 -18.06
C THR A 23 10.97 -0.65 -19.21
N PRO A 24 12.18 -0.51 -19.78
CA PRO A 24 12.62 -1.39 -20.87
C PRO A 24 12.72 -2.86 -20.45
N GLU A 25 12.96 -3.12 -19.15
CA GLU A 25 12.96 -4.45 -18.57
C GLU A 25 12.18 -4.45 -17.25
N ALA A 26 11.68 -5.60 -16.82
CA ALA A 26 10.88 -5.74 -15.60
C ALA A 26 11.62 -5.26 -14.33
N ARG A 27 12.95 -5.21 -14.35
CA ARG A 27 13.82 -4.86 -13.20
C ARG A 27 14.60 -3.56 -13.39
N LEU A 28 14.42 -2.90 -14.53
CA LEU A 28 15.14 -1.68 -14.86
C LEU A 28 14.13 -0.58 -15.14
N VAL A 29 14.10 0.41 -14.24
CA VAL A 29 13.39 1.66 -14.49
C VAL A 29 14.41 2.67 -15.02
N VAL A 30 14.13 3.24 -16.19
CA VAL A 30 14.95 4.29 -16.79
C VAL A 30 14.16 5.59 -16.75
N ILE A 31 14.75 6.59 -16.12
CA ILE A 31 14.20 7.93 -16.00
C ILE A 31 15.04 8.82 -16.91
N HIS A 32 14.37 9.50 -17.83
CA HIS A 32 14.96 10.47 -18.74
C HIS A 32 14.45 11.86 -18.39
N PRO A 33 15.19 12.64 -17.58
CA PRO A 33 14.89 14.04 -17.34
C PRO A 33 14.86 14.84 -18.63
N TRP A 34 13.96 15.82 -18.74
CA TRP A 34 13.96 16.73 -19.88
C TRP A 34 15.07 17.78 -19.80
N ASP A 35 15.52 18.07 -18.57
CA ASP A 35 16.65 18.95 -18.28
C ASP A 35 17.76 18.14 -17.59
N ALA A 36 19.00 18.27 -18.07
CA ALA A 36 20.15 17.59 -17.46
C ALA A 36 20.58 18.25 -16.14
N SER A 37 20.22 19.51 -15.90
CA SER A 37 20.58 20.26 -14.68
C SER A 37 19.95 19.65 -13.41
N ILE A 38 18.81 18.97 -13.57
CA ILE A 38 18.03 18.41 -12.46
C ILE A 38 18.41 16.98 -12.11
N ILE A 39 19.32 16.36 -12.86
CA ILE A 39 19.71 14.95 -12.67
C ILE A 39 20.14 14.69 -11.22
N ASN A 40 20.96 15.56 -10.63
CA ASN A 40 21.44 15.42 -9.26
C ASN A 40 20.32 15.60 -8.21
N GLN A 41 19.32 16.43 -8.50
CA GLN A 41 18.16 16.65 -7.64
C GLN A 41 17.24 15.43 -7.67
N VAL A 42 17.03 14.87 -8.86
CA VAL A 42 16.26 13.64 -9.07
C VAL A 42 16.92 12.46 -8.36
N GLU A 43 18.24 12.29 -8.49
CA GLU A 43 19.02 11.25 -7.82
C GLU A 43 18.86 11.32 -6.30
N LYS A 44 19.02 12.51 -5.71
CA LYS A 44 18.81 12.73 -4.27
C LYS A 44 17.38 12.45 -3.83
N ALA A 45 16.39 12.87 -4.61
CA ALA A 45 14.98 12.62 -4.29
C ALA A 45 14.64 11.13 -4.29
N ILE A 46 15.23 10.33 -5.19
CA ILE A 46 15.06 8.87 -5.23
C ILE A 46 15.74 8.23 -4.02
N LEU A 47 16.97 8.62 -3.67
CA LEU A 47 17.68 8.12 -2.49
C LEU A 47 16.96 8.45 -1.18
N GLN A 48 16.39 9.66 -1.07
CA GLN A 48 15.60 10.09 0.08
C GLN A 48 14.20 9.47 0.11
N SER A 49 13.73 8.92 -1.01
CA SER A 49 12.46 8.22 -1.03
C SER A 49 12.59 6.92 -0.22
N ASN A 50 11.55 6.58 0.54
CA ASN A 50 11.46 5.31 1.30
C ASN A 50 11.41 4.06 0.40
N LEU A 51 11.79 4.17 -0.88
CA LEU A 51 11.82 3.07 -1.83
C LEU A 51 13.06 2.18 -1.64
N GLY A 52 14.14 2.68 -1.00
CA GLY A 52 15.35 1.90 -0.75
C GLY A 52 16.07 1.49 -2.04
N LEU A 53 15.94 2.31 -3.09
CA LEU A 53 16.50 2.05 -4.40
C LEU A 53 17.75 2.93 -4.61
N THR A 54 18.80 2.35 -5.17
CA THR A 54 20.02 3.08 -5.51
C THR A 54 19.98 3.49 -6.98
N PRO A 55 19.79 4.77 -7.31
CA PRO A 55 19.88 5.26 -8.67
C PRO A 55 21.32 5.18 -9.19
N ASN A 56 21.48 4.82 -10.45
CA ASN A 56 22.72 4.85 -11.21
C ASN A 56 22.60 5.97 -12.25
N ASN A 57 23.45 6.98 -12.13
CA ASN A 57 23.43 8.18 -12.94
C ASN A 57 24.46 8.09 -14.06
N ASP A 58 24.01 8.20 -15.31
CA ASP A 58 24.84 8.14 -16.53
C ASP A 58 25.11 9.53 -17.13
N GLY A 59 24.77 10.60 -16.40
CA GLY A 59 24.94 12.00 -16.81
C GLY A 59 23.88 12.53 -17.79
N LYS A 60 23.10 11.65 -18.43
CA LYS A 60 21.92 12.02 -19.24
C LYS A 60 20.62 11.34 -18.80
N LEU A 61 20.75 10.18 -18.16
CA LEU A 61 19.64 9.33 -17.77
C LEU A 61 19.96 8.69 -16.42
N ILE A 62 18.91 8.40 -15.66
CA ILE A 62 18.99 7.77 -14.35
C ILE A 62 18.40 6.38 -14.48
N ARG A 63 19.22 5.36 -14.22
CA ARG A 63 18.82 3.96 -14.19
C ARG A 63 18.60 3.53 -12.76
N ILE A 64 17.45 2.96 -12.46
CA ILE A 64 17.19 2.32 -11.19
C ILE A 64 17.08 0.83 -11.46
N THR A 65 18.09 0.09 -11.01
CA THR A 65 18.03 -1.36 -10.93
C THR A 65 17.27 -1.74 -9.68
N ILE A 66 16.16 -2.45 -9.86
CA ILE A 66 15.44 -3.06 -8.74
C ILE A 66 16.28 -4.27 -8.32
N PRO A 67 16.94 -4.23 -7.14
CA PRO A 67 17.72 -5.37 -6.69
C PRO A 67 16.81 -6.58 -6.52
N HIS A 68 17.38 -7.78 -6.66
CA HIS A 68 16.67 -9.00 -6.27
C HIS A 68 16.14 -8.84 -4.85
N LEU A 69 14.90 -9.29 -4.64
CA LEU A 69 14.41 -9.46 -3.28
C LEU A 69 15.36 -10.46 -2.60
N THR A 70 16.27 -9.97 -1.77
CA THR A 70 17.06 -10.83 -0.89
C THR A 70 16.10 -11.55 0.04
N ASP A 71 16.48 -12.73 0.52
CA ASP A 71 15.62 -13.48 1.44
C ASP A 71 15.28 -12.66 2.70
N GLU A 72 16.20 -11.80 3.14
CA GLU A 72 15.97 -10.80 4.21
C GLU A 72 14.88 -9.80 3.84
N ARG A 73 14.91 -9.24 2.61
CA ARG A 73 13.89 -8.28 2.18
C ARG A 73 12.52 -8.93 1.96
N ARG A 74 12.47 -10.17 1.46
CA ARG A 74 11.22 -10.96 1.39
C ARG A 74 10.64 -11.19 2.78
N GLN A 75 11.48 -11.54 3.76
CA GLN A 75 11.05 -11.71 5.14
C GLN A 75 10.51 -10.41 5.76
N GLU A 76 11.15 -9.27 5.49
CA GLU A 76 10.65 -7.96 5.94
C GLU A 76 9.29 -7.63 5.31
N LEU A 77 9.14 -7.84 4.00
CA LEU A 77 7.88 -7.62 3.30
C LEU A 77 6.77 -8.54 3.85
N GLY A 78 7.07 -9.81 4.09
CA GLY A 78 6.14 -10.75 4.72
C GLY A 78 5.66 -10.25 6.09
N LYS A 79 6.56 -9.74 6.93
CA LYS A 79 6.19 -9.14 8.24
C LYS A 79 5.27 -7.93 8.08
N ILE A 80 5.50 -7.08 7.07
CA ILE A 80 4.67 -5.91 6.81
C ILE A 80 3.27 -6.34 6.38
N VAL A 81 3.15 -7.28 5.44
CA VAL A 81 1.85 -7.76 4.95
C VAL A 81 1.06 -8.43 6.07
N LYS A 82 1.69 -9.26 6.91
CA LYS A 82 1.04 -9.84 8.10
C LYS A 82 0.48 -8.76 9.02
N ARG A 83 1.27 -7.72 9.33
CA ARG A 83 0.82 -6.60 10.17
C ARG A 83 -0.38 -5.88 9.57
N ILE A 84 -0.41 -5.68 8.25
CA ILE A 84 -1.54 -5.05 7.56
C ILE A 84 -2.79 -5.93 7.69
N ALA A 85 -2.67 -7.24 7.48
CA ALA A 85 -3.77 -8.18 7.62
C ALA A 85 -4.30 -8.23 9.06
N GLU A 86 -3.42 -8.28 10.06
CA GLU A 86 -3.77 -8.20 11.49
C GLU A 86 -4.54 -6.92 11.83
N HIS A 87 -4.07 -5.78 11.31
CA HIS A 87 -4.76 -4.51 11.49
C HIS A 87 -6.16 -4.54 10.86
N GLY A 88 -6.30 -5.07 9.65
CA GLY A 88 -7.61 -5.27 9.00
C GLY A 88 -8.56 -6.13 9.83
N GLN A 89 -8.05 -7.23 10.40
CA GLN A 89 -8.82 -8.11 11.29
C GLN A 89 -9.25 -7.40 12.59
N VAL A 90 -8.37 -6.61 13.19
CA VAL A 90 -8.72 -5.76 14.34
C VAL A 90 -9.82 -4.77 13.96
N SER A 91 -9.70 -4.08 12.83
CA SER A 91 -10.72 -3.12 12.35
C SER A 91 -12.08 -3.78 12.13
N LEU A 92 -12.14 -4.99 11.56
CA LEU A 92 -13.38 -5.75 11.39
C LEU A 92 -14.03 -6.07 12.75
N ARG A 93 -13.22 -6.47 13.75
CA ARG A 93 -13.74 -6.72 15.11
C ARG A 93 -14.31 -5.46 15.76
N THR A 94 -13.64 -4.32 15.58
CA THR A 94 -14.13 -3.03 16.07
C THR A 94 -15.43 -2.64 15.37
N ALA A 95 -15.49 -2.72 14.04
CA ALA A 95 -16.70 -2.42 13.27
C ALA A 95 -17.88 -3.29 13.70
N ARG A 96 -17.65 -4.59 13.96
CA ARG A 96 -18.70 -5.48 14.49
C ARG A 96 -19.21 -5.02 15.86
N ARG A 97 -18.30 -4.61 16.75
CA ARG A 97 -18.65 -4.11 18.08
C ARG A 97 -19.50 -2.85 17.97
N ASP A 98 -19.07 -1.90 17.17
CA ASP A 98 -19.75 -0.61 16.99
C ASP A 98 -21.14 -0.80 16.37
N ALA A 99 -21.26 -1.67 15.36
CA ALA A 99 -22.55 -2.03 14.76
C ALA A 99 -23.49 -2.68 15.79
N ASN A 100 -22.99 -3.61 16.59
CA ASN A 100 -23.79 -4.27 17.64
C ASN A 100 -24.20 -3.30 18.75
N GLU A 101 -23.37 -2.32 19.08
CA GLU A 101 -23.67 -1.29 20.06
C GLU A 101 -24.75 -0.32 19.54
N ALA A 102 -24.64 0.08 18.27
CA ALA A 102 -25.67 0.88 17.58
C ALA A 102 -27.03 0.15 17.54
N LEU A 103 -27.05 -1.14 17.18
CA LEU A 103 -28.28 -1.95 17.19
C LEU A 103 -28.92 -2.04 18.58
N LYS A 104 -28.11 -2.18 19.64
CA LYS A 104 -28.61 -2.14 21.03
C LYS A 104 -29.19 -0.78 21.40
N GLN A 105 -28.62 0.31 20.90
CA GLN A 105 -29.10 1.65 21.18
C GLN A 105 -30.44 1.92 20.47
N LEU A 106 -30.58 1.51 19.21
CA LEU A 106 -31.83 1.61 18.45
C LEU A 106 -32.97 0.84 19.12
N ASP A 107 -32.69 -0.36 19.63
CA ASP A 107 -33.64 -1.20 20.36
C ASP A 107 -34.09 -0.53 21.68
N LYS A 108 -33.16 0.05 22.45
CA LYS A 108 -33.48 0.86 23.64
C LYS A 108 -34.34 2.08 23.32
N ASN A 109 -34.09 2.72 22.19
CA ASN A 109 -34.88 3.87 21.73
C ASN A 109 -36.24 3.46 21.12
N LYS A 110 -36.52 2.15 21.00
CA LYS A 110 -37.70 1.58 20.33
C LYS A 110 -37.81 2.00 18.86
N GLU A 111 -36.68 2.27 18.21
CA GLU A 111 -36.62 2.59 16.79
C GLU A 111 -36.63 1.33 15.91
N ILE A 112 -36.31 0.17 16.48
CA ILE A 112 -36.38 -1.15 15.82
C ILE A 112 -37.09 -2.17 16.73
N ALA A 113 -37.67 -3.20 16.13
CA ALA A 113 -38.23 -4.34 16.86
C ALA A 113 -37.12 -5.33 17.27
N GLU A 114 -37.38 -6.12 18.31
CA GLU A 114 -36.45 -7.14 18.81
C GLU A 114 -36.09 -8.18 17.73
N ASP A 115 -37.08 -8.64 16.96
CA ASP A 115 -36.88 -9.55 15.83
C ASP A 115 -35.95 -8.96 14.75
N ASP A 116 -36.12 -7.68 14.44
CA ASP A 116 -35.28 -7.00 13.45
C ASP A 116 -33.87 -6.79 13.97
N ARG A 117 -33.70 -6.51 15.27
CA ARG A 117 -32.38 -6.47 15.91
C ARG A 117 -31.66 -7.80 15.77
N PHE A 118 -32.32 -8.93 16.02
CA PHE A 118 -31.69 -10.26 15.88
C PHE A 118 -31.29 -10.54 14.43
N LYS A 119 -32.15 -10.22 13.45
CA LYS A 119 -31.82 -10.35 12.02
C LYS A 119 -30.61 -9.49 11.63
N SER A 120 -30.60 -8.22 12.03
CA SER A 120 -29.49 -7.32 11.73
C SER A 120 -28.17 -7.76 12.37
N GLN A 121 -28.20 -8.32 13.59
CA GLN A 121 -27.01 -8.91 14.21
C GLN A 121 -26.46 -10.10 13.40
N ASP A 122 -27.36 -10.94 12.89
CA ASP A 122 -27.01 -12.09 12.06
C ASP A 122 -26.40 -11.67 10.71
N GLU A 123 -26.94 -10.62 10.09
CA GLU A 123 -26.40 -10.01 8.88
C GLU A 123 -25.02 -9.37 9.11
N VAL A 124 -24.86 -8.62 10.21
CA VAL A 124 -23.56 -8.08 10.61
C VAL A 124 -22.53 -9.19 10.76
N GLN A 125 -22.89 -10.30 11.42
CA GLN A 125 -21.98 -11.44 11.59
C GLN A 125 -21.59 -12.06 10.24
N LYS A 126 -22.54 -12.28 9.34
CA LYS A 126 -22.27 -12.80 7.97
C LYS A 126 -21.34 -11.89 7.17
N LEU A 127 -21.53 -10.56 7.25
CA LEU A 127 -20.65 -9.60 6.58
C LEU A 127 -19.23 -9.66 7.14
N ILE A 128 -19.09 -9.69 8.47
CA ILE A 128 -17.79 -9.76 9.13
C ILE A 128 -17.05 -11.05 8.77
N ASP A 129 -17.74 -12.19 8.76
CA ASP A 129 -17.15 -13.48 8.39
C ASP A 129 -16.69 -13.50 6.93
N LYS A 130 -17.50 -12.93 6.02
CA LYS A 130 -17.13 -12.78 4.60
C LYS A 130 -15.86 -11.94 4.43
N TYR A 131 -15.80 -10.75 5.02
CA TYR A 131 -14.65 -9.88 4.85
C TYR A 131 -13.41 -10.40 5.60
N SER A 132 -13.61 -11.10 6.72
CA SER A 132 -12.52 -11.77 7.42
C SER A 132 -11.86 -12.84 6.54
N ALA A 133 -12.67 -13.66 5.86
CA ALA A 133 -12.15 -14.66 4.92
C ALA A 133 -11.39 -14.01 3.75
N GLN A 134 -11.90 -12.90 3.21
CA GLN A 134 -11.21 -12.16 2.14
C GLN A 134 -9.86 -11.60 2.58
N VAL A 135 -9.73 -11.12 3.83
CA VAL A 135 -8.44 -10.66 4.36
C VAL A 135 -7.44 -11.81 4.47
N VAL A 136 -7.89 -13.00 4.88
CA VAL A 136 -7.03 -14.19 4.95
C VAL A 136 -6.59 -14.62 3.56
N GLU A 137 -7.51 -14.70 2.60
CA GLU A 137 -7.19 -15.06 1.21
C GLU A 137 -6.21 -14.07 0.58
N ALA A 138 -6.43 -12.77 0.76
CA ALA A 138 -5.54 -11.73 0.25
C ALA A 138 -4.13 -11.81 0.88
N LEU A 139 -4.04 -12.15 2.17
CA LEU A 139 -2.76 -12.38 2.84
C LEU A 139 -2.02 -13.57 2.22
N GLU A 140 -2.70 -14.70 2.02
CA GLU A 140 -2.09 -15.91 1.45
C GLU A 140 -1.59 -15.68 0.02
N VAL A 141 -2.41 -15.05 -0.82
CA VAL A 141 -2.02 -14.70 -2.19
C VAL A 141 -0.78 -13.82 -2.17
N LYS A 142 -0.76 -12.79 -1.31
CA LYS A 142 0.36 -11.85 -1.27
C LYS A 142 1.63 -12.45 -0.68
N GLU A 143 1.51 -13.36 0.29
CA GLU A 143 2.66 -14.09 0.83
C GLU A 143 3.29 -15.02 -0.20
N LYS A 144 2.49 -15.74 -1.00
CA LYS A 144 2.99 -16.56 -2.10
C LYS A 144 3.71 -15.72 -3.15
N GLU A 145 3.13 -14.59 -3.56
CA GLU A 145 3.78 -13.66 -4.49
C GLU A 145 5.13 -13.17 -3.97
N ILE A 146 5.26 -12.92 -2.65
CA ILE A 146 6.52 -12.46 -2.05
C ILE A 146 7.56 -13.58 -1.99
N GLN A 147 7.14 -14.84 -1.84
CA GLN A 147 8.06 -15.99 -1.79
C GLN A 147 8.50 -16.47 -3.18
N GLU A 148 7.61 -16.41 -4.17
CA GLU A 148 7.86 -16.91 -5.53
C GLU A 148 8.47 -15.84 -6.45
N GLY A 149 8.29 -14.54 -6.15
CA GLY A 149 8.86 -13.40 -6.89
C GLY A 149 10.26 -13.00 -6.43
#